data_AF-A0A561VMJ6-F1
#
_entry.id   AF-A0A561VMJ6-F1
#
_cell.length_a   1.000
_cell.length_b   1.000
_cell.length_c   1.000
_cell.angle_alpha   90.00
_cell.angle_beta   90.00
_cell.angle_gamma   90.00
#
_symmetry.space_group_name_H-M   'P 1'
#
loop_
_entity.id
_entity.type
_entity.pdbx_description
1 polymer ?
#
loop_
_entity_poly.entity_id
_entity_poly.type
_entity_poly.pdbx_seq_one_letter_code
_entity_poly.pdbx_strand_id
1 'polypeptide(L)'
;MHSNDRQIAVEVLSILHLHRDMRICLRYLAALVAVVAAGLVSPASAQAASGLKVSEAVIQSLTAQAIVPSWATNTIGNASAIGIGVIGAKDGNYNVPNKYDYVLPVNMYTHDRFGWNTTGGFYTGPNYCTWQLRSDDHGVTWYRQYPDLGSGVHLIGANTSYIVTSYSC
;
A
#
# COMPACT_ATOMS: atom_id res chain seq x y z
N MET A 1 24.72 -28.32 21.17
CA MET A 1 23.61 -28.96 20.43
C MET A 1 22.28 -28.20 20.66
N HIS A 2 22.20 -26.88 20.39
CA HIS A 2 20.98 -26.07 20.61
C HIS A 2 20.67 -25.10 19.45
N SER A 3 21.41 -25.18 18.33
CA SER A 3 21.27 -24.25 17.20
C SER A 3 20.24 -24.71 16.17
N ASN A 4 20.01 -26.02 16.02
CA ASN A 4 19.10 -26.56 15.00
C ASN A 4 17.62 -26.40 15.38
N ASP A 5 17.28 -26.46 16.67
CA ASP A 5 15.87 -26.42 17.09
C ASP A 5 15.23 -25.04 16.89
N ARG A 6 16.04 -23.97 16.94
CA ARG A 6 15.56 -22.60 16.68
C ARG A 6 15.30 -22.32 15.21
N GLN A 7 16.07 -22.93 14.31
CA GLN A 7 15.92 -22.73 12.87
C GLN A 7 14.66 -23.42 12.34
N ILE A 8 14.36 -24.61 12.86
CA ILE A 8 13.13 -25.35 12.52
C ILE A 8 11.88 -24.58 12.99
N ALA A 9 11.91 -23.96 14.18
CA ALA A 9 10.79 -23.19 14.70
C ALA A 9 10.46 -21.94 13.84
N VAL A 10 11.48 -21.27 13.29
CA VAL A 10 11.29 -20.11 12.42
C VAL A 10 10.67 -20.52 11.08
N GLU A 11 11.15 -21.60 10.47
CA GLU A 11 10.60 -22.09 9.19
C GLU A 11 9.14 -22.55 9.31
N VAL A 12 8.79 -23.24 10.40
CA VAL A 12 7.39 -23.66 10.65
C VAL A 12 6.47 -22.44 10.85
N LEU A 13 6.94 -21.39 11.53
CA LEU A 13 6.16 -20.17 11.75
C LEU A 13 5.93 -19.39 10.44
N SER A 14 6.91 -19.37 9.53
CA SER A 14 6.79 -18.77 8.20
C SER A 14 5.78 -19.53 7.32
N ILE A 15 5.79 -20.86 7.35
CA ILE A 15 4.84 -21.70 6.59
C ILE A 15 3.40 -21.53 7.13
N LEU A 16 3.23 -21.40 8.44
CA LEU A 16 1.92 -21.18 9.06
C LEU A 16 1.33 -19.80 8.72
N HIS A 17 2.15 -18.75 8.64
CA HIS A 17 1.68 -17.43 8.18
C HIS A 17 1.25 -17.45 6.71
N LEU A 18 2.04 -18.10 5.84
CA LEU A 18 1.72 -18.24 4.43
C LEU A 18 0.38 -18.98 4.20
N HIS A 19 0.09 -20.00 5.02
CA HIS A 19 -1.18 -20.74 4.96
C HIS A 19 -2.38 -19.94 5.48
N ARG A 20 -2.18 -19.04 6.44
CA ARG A 20 -3.26 -18.20 6.99
C ARG A 20 -3.70 -17.14 5.99
N ASP A 21 -2.74 -16.55 5.28
CA ASP A 21 -3.01 -15.53 4.26
C ASP A 21 -3.69 -16.13 3.01
N MET A 22 -3.29 -17.35 2.61
CA MET A 22 -3.93 -18.06 1.49
C MET A 22 -5.42 -18.40 1.77
N ARG A 23 -5.78 -18.69 3.02
CA ARG A 23 -7.17 -18.95 3.41
C ARG A 23 -8.05 -17.70 3.38
N ILE A 24 -7.46 -16.53 3.63
CA ILE A 24 -8.16 -15.24 3.53
C ILE A 24 -8.41 -14.90 2.06
N CYS A 25 -7.42 -15.10 1.17
CA CYS A 25 -7.60 -14.92 -0.27
C CYS A 25 -8.68 -15.84 -0.87
N LEU A 26 -8.74 -17.12 -0.44
CA LEU A 26 -9.72 -18.08 -0.97
C LEU A 26 -11.18 -17.74 -0.56
N ARG A 27 -11.38 -17.12 0.61
CA ARG A 27 -12.71 -16.67 1.06
C ARG A 27 -13.20 -15.44 0.30
N TYR A 28 -12.30 -14.53 -0.07
CA TYR A 28 -12.64 -13.37 -0.90
C TYR A 28 -13.03 -13.77 -2.33
N LEU A 29 -12.37 -14.79 -2.89
CA LEU A 29 -12.69 -15.29 -4.24
C LEU A 29 -14.07 -15.95 -4.30
N ALA A 30 -14.49 -16.65 -3.23
CA ALA A 30 -15.82 -17.25 -3.15
C ALA A 30 -16.95 -16.22 -3.00
N ALA A 31 -16.72 -15.11 -2.30
CA ALA A 31 -17.71 -14.04 -2.15
C ALA A 31 -17.97 -13.30 -3.48
N LEU A 32 -16.93 -13.18 -4.33
CA LEU A 32 -17.03 -12.50 -5.63
C LEU A 32 -17.86 -13.30 -6.65
N VAL A 33 -17.85 -14.63 -6.57
CA VAL A 33 -18.67 -15.51 -7.44
C VAL A 33 -20.15 -15.49 -7.04
N ALA A 34 -20.47 -15.27 -5.76
CA ALA A 34 -21.86 -15.23 -5.29
C ALA A 34 -22.63 -13.98 -5.74
N VAL A 35 -21.96 -12.84 -5.95
CA VAL A 35 -22.61 -11.59 -6.37
C VAL A 35 -22.99 -11.61 -7.86
N VAL A 36 -22.26 -12.33 -8.70
CA VAL A 36 -22.57 -12.46 -10.15
C VAL A 36 -23.75 -13.40 -10.40
N ALA A 37 -23.98 -14.39 -9.54
CA ALA A 37 -25.06 -15.37 -9.71
C ALA A 37 -26.46 -14.85 -9.30
N ALA A 38 -26.56 -13.80 -8.50
CA ALA A 38 -27.84 -13.29 -7.98
C ALA A 38 -28.58 -12.34 -8.95
N GLY A 39 -28.01 -12.02 -10.13
CA GLY A 39 -28.58 -11.05 -11.08
C GLY A 39 -29.50 -11.63 -12.17
N LEU A 40 -29.73 -12.95 -12.20
CA LEU A 40 -30.45 -13.60 -13.31
C LEU A 40 -31.63 -14.46 -12.84
N VAL A 41 -32.62 -13.88 -12.16
CA VAL A 41 -33.99 -14.41 -12.20
C VAL A 41 -35.00 -13.38 -11.70
N SER A 42 -35.80 -12.85 -12.61
CA SER A 42 -37.15 -12.38 -12.33
C SER A 42 -38.02 -12.65 -13.57
N PRO A 43 -39.14 -13.39 -13.44
CA PRO A 43 -40.06 -13.58 -14.54
C PRO A 43 -40.95 -12.33 -14.65
N ALA A 44 -40.73 -11.51 -15.67
CA ALA A 44 -41.68 -10.46 -16.03
C ALA A 44 -42.72 -11.05 -17.00
N SER A 45 -43.97 -11.03 -16.57
CA SER A 45 -45.16 -11.21 -17.40
C SER A 45 -45.22 -10.16 -18.51
N ALA A 46 -45.57 -10.58 -19.72
CA ALA A 46 -45.85 -9.69 -20.84
C ALA A 46 -47.14 -8.89 -20.61
N GLN A 47 -47.13 -7.57 -20.85
CA GLN A 47 -47.63 -6.95 -22.08
C GLN A 47 -47.68 -5.41 -21.97
N ALA A 48 -47.51 -4.79 -23.14
CA ALA A 48 -47.96 -3.47 -23.59
C ALA A 48 -46.94 -2.32 -23.63
N ALA A 49 -46.70 -1.88 -24.86
CA ALA A 49 -45.80 -0.84 -25.32
C ALA A 49 -46.29 0.57 -24.98
N SER A 50 -45.36 1.49 -24.70
CA SER A 50 -45.38 2.85 -25.24
C SER A 50 -43.97 3.44 -25.15
N GLY A 51 -43.58 4.18 -26.18
CA GLY A 51 -42.19 4.49 -26.49
C GLY A 51 -41.50 5.45 -25.53
N LEU A 52 -40.24 5.14 -25.24
CA LEU A 52 -39.19 6.11 -25.07
C LEU A 52 -37.89 5.47 -25.57
N LYS A 53 -37.44 5.83 -26.78
CA LYS A 53 -36.09 5.51 -27.23
C LYS A 53 -35.12 6.40 -26.46
N VAL A 54 -34.76 5.99 -25.24
CA VAL A 54 -33.53 6.47 -24.61
C VAL A 54 -32.40 5.75 -25.33
N SER A 55 -31.70 6.45 -26.23
CA SER A 55 -30.55 5.91 -26.94
C SER A 55 -29.50 5.40 -25.97
N GLU A 56 -28.91 4.23 -26.27
CA GLU A 56 -27.86 3.52 -25.52
C GLU A 56 -26.65 4.35 -25.10
N ALA A 57 -26.50 5.58 -25.61
CA ALA A 57 -25.47 6.54 -25.18
C ALA A 57 -25.54 6.92 -23.68
N VAL A 58 -26.73 6.84 -23.05
CA VAL A 58 -26.86 7.16 -21.61
C VAL A 58 -26.46 5.97 -20.72
N ILE A 59 -26.58 4.73 -21.22
CA ILE A 59 -26.19 3.54 -20.44
C ILE A 59 -24.66 3.33 -20.50
N GLN A 60 -23.98 3.81 -21.55
CA GLN A 60 -22.51 3.86 -21.59
C GLN A 60 -21.88 4.94 -20.70
N SER A 61 -22.68 5.78 -20.04
CA SER A 61 -22.20 6.85 -19.16
C SER A 61 -22.15 6.46 -17.67
N LEU A 62 -22.46 5.20 -17.32
CA LEU A 62 -22.57 4.74 -15.92
C LEU A 62 -21.62 3.60 -15.51
N THR A 63 -20.62 3.26 -16.33
CA THR A 63 -19.52 2.36 -15.93
C THR A 63 -18.16 3.05 -15.94
N ALA A 64 -18.14 4.33 -15.57
CA ALA A 64 -16.93 5.06 -15.23
C ALA A 64 -17.03 5.58 -13.79
N GLN A 65 -17.19 4.67 -12.82
CA GLN A 65 -16.96 4.99 -11.41
C GLN A 65 -16.34 3.81 -10.67
N ALA A 66 -15.01 3.85 -10.66
CA ALA A 66 -14.11 3.56 -9.56
C ALA A 66 -14.36 2.28 -8.73
N ILE A 67 -13.71 1.19 -9.14
CA ILE A 67 -13.12 0.27 -8.15
C ILE A 67 -11.70 0.75 -7.89
N VAL A 68 -11.50 1.63 -6.92
CA VAL A 68 -10.18 1.78 -6.29
C VAL A 68 -10.37 1.97 -4.78
N PRO A 69 -10.35 0.89 -4.00
CA PRO A 69 -9.72 0.91 -2.72
C PRO A 69 -8.40 0.15 -2.89
N SER A 70 -7.46 0.76 -3.62
CA SER A 70 -6.06 0.41 -3.39
C SER A 70 -5.65 1.21 -2.16
N TRP A 71 -5.99 0.72 -0.97
CA TRP A 71 -5.35 1.23 0.24
C TRP A 71 -3.86 1.03 0.00
N ALA A 72 -3.10 2.11 0.04
CA ALA A 72 -1.67 1.99 -0.12
C ALA A 72 -1.17 0.96 0.92
N THR A 73 -0.55 -0.11 0.45
CA THR A 73 -0.13 -1.21 1.34
C THR A 73 0.96 -0.71 2.28
N ASN A 74 1.72 0.29 1.82
CA ASN A 74 2.65 1.02 2.63
C ASN A 74 2.96 2.41 2.05
N THR A 75 3.17 3.39 2.93
CA THR A 75 3.36 4.79 2.55
C THR A 75 4.50 5.44 3.32
N ILE A 76 5.13 6.44 2.70
CA ILE A 76 5.96 7.43 3.39
C ILE A 76 5.20 8.76 3.46
N GLY A 77 5.13 9.35 4.66
CA GLY A 77 4.69 10.72 4.92
C GLY A 77 5.86 11.61 5.35
N ASN A 78 5.87 12.85 4.91
CA ASN A 78 6.90 13.83 5.27
C ASN A 78 6.37 14.85 6.29
N ALA A 79 6.83 14.74 7.54
CA ALA A 79 6.56 15.70 8.61
C ALA A 79 7.74 16.64 8.89
N SER A 80 8.74 16.67 8.01
CA SER A 80 9.89 17.57 8.08
C SER A 80 9.53 18.99 7.61
N ALA A 81 10.38 19.97 7.90
CA ALA A 81 10.28 21.32 7.32
C ALA A 81 10.86 21.44 5.89
N ILE A 82 11.42 20.35 5.35
CA ILE A 82 12.05 20.27 4.02
C ILE A 82 11.49 19.11 3.23
N GLY A 83 11.68 19.11 1.91
CA GLY A 83 11.38 17.94 1.08
C GLY A 83 12.30 16.76 1.41
N ILE A 84 11.78 15.53 1.32
CA ILE A 84 12.56 14.30 1.53
C ILE A 84 12.59 13.45 0.26
N GLY A 85 13.69 12.76 0.00
CA GLY A 85 13.75 11.80 -1.11
C GLY A 85 12.92 10.57 -0.80
N VAL A 86 12.11 10.09 -1.74
CA VAL A 86 11.32 8.86 -1.63
C VAL A 86 11.59 7.92 -2.78
N ILE A 87 11.47 6.61 -2.50
CA ILE A 87 11.76 5.53 -3.43
C ILE A 87 10.46 4.76 -3.63
N GLY A 88 9.93 4.66 -4.84
CA GLY A 88 8.68 3.99 -5.17
C GLY A 88 8.83 2.48 -5.28
N ALA A 89 9.76 2.00 -6.12
CA ALA A 89 9.94 0.58 -6.39
C ALA A 89 11.35 0.12 -6.04
N LYS A 90 11.48 -1.02 -5.32
CA LYS A 90 12.75 -1.69 -4.98
C LYS A 90 13.41 -2.31 -6.21
N ASP A 91 14.14 -1.52 -6.98
CA ASP A 91 14.75 -1.95 -8.25
C ASP A 91 16.14 -2.61 -8.11
N GLY A 92 16.62 -2.77 -6.87
CA GLY A 92 17.79 -3.60 -6.55
C GLY A 92 19.14 -2.91 -6.62
N ASN A 93 19.23 -1.63 -7.01
CA ASN A 93 20.49 -0.88 -6.94
C ASN A 93 20.40 0.34 -6.02
N TYR A 94 20.46 0.11 -4.71
CA TYR A 94 20.49 1.15 -3.67
C TYR A 94 21.87 1.40 -3.07
N ASN A 95 22.91 0.81 -3.67
CA ASN A 95 24.30 1.06 -3.29
C ASN A 95 24.83 2.39 -3.87
N VAL A 96 24.05 3.04 -4.74
CA VAL A 96 24.38 4.37 -5.24
C VAL A 96 23.97 5.39 -4.18
N PRO A 97 24.92 6.20 -3.66
CA PRO A 97 24.57 7.27 -2.75
C PRO A 97 23.60 8.25 -3.42
N ASN A 98 22.64 8.75 -2.63
CA ASN A 98 21.66 9.75 -3.07
C ASN A 98 20.63 9.26 -4.09
N LYS A 99 20.35 7.95 -4.14
CA LYS A 99 19.29 7.42 -5.00
C LYS A 99 17.91 7.55 -4.36
N TYR A 100 17.04 8.32 -5.00
CA TYR A 100 15.61 8.39 -4.75
C TYR A 100 14.90 8.72 -6.07
N ASP A 101 13.61 8.40 -6.18
CA ASP A 101 12.85 8.60 -7.41
C ASP A 101 12.25 10.01 -7.49
N TYR A 102 11.70 10.50 -6.36
CA TYR A 102 11.09 11.83 -6.27
C TYR A 102 11.37 12.49 -4.92
N VAL A 103 11.24 13.83 -4.89
CA VAL A 103 11.20 14.59 -3.64
C VAL A 103 9.75 14.72 -3.19
N LEU A 104 9.44 14.19 -2.01
CA LEU A 104 8.14 14.35 -1.34
C LEU A 104 8.11 15.71 -0.62
N PRO A 105 7.19 16.62 -0.98
CA PRO A 105 7.07 17.91 -0.31
C PRO A 105 6.70 17.78 1.17
N VAL A 106 6.84 18.89 1.89
CA VAL A 106 6.45 19.00 3.30
C VAL A 106 4.96 18.71 3.47
N ASN A 107 4.60 17.99 4.54
CA ASN A 107 3.22 17.64 4.92
C ASN A 107 2.44 16.87 3.85
N MET A 108 3.14 16.06 3.05
CA MET A 108 2.54 15.21 2.02
C MET A 108 2.82 13.74 2.30
N TYR A 109 1.96 12.88 1.77
CA TYR A 109 2.20 11.45 1.67
C TYR A 109 2.44 11.04 0.22
N THR A 110 3.22 9.98 0.05
CA THR A 110 3.53 9.36 -1.25
C THR A 110 2.28 8.96 -2.04
N HIS A 111 1.26 8.41 -1.39
CA HIS A 111 0.01 8.04 -2.04
C HIS A 111 -0.78 9.28 -2.53
N ASP A 112 -0.91 10.31 -1.70
CA ASP A 112 -1.59 11.55 -2.07
C ASP A 112 -0.86 12.31 -3.19
N ARG A 113 0.47 12.37 -3.10
CA ARG A 113 1.28 13.20 -4.00
C ARG A 113 1.54 12.53 -5.35
N PHE A 114 1.81 11.23 -5.36
CA PHE A 114 2.27 10.50 -6.55
C PHE A 114 1.31 9.40 -7.01
N GLY A 115 0.23 9.13 -6.27
CA GLY A 115 -0.67 8.00 -6.56
C GLY A 115 -0.02 6.64 -6.30
N TRP A 116 1.02 6.59 -5.47
CA TRP A 116 1.74 5.34 -5.19
C TRP A 116 0.97 4.46 -4.22
N ASN A 117 0.70 3.23 -4.66
CA ASN A 117 0.10 2.20 -3.81
C ASN A 117 1.11 1.55 -2.87
N THR A 118 2.39 1.54 -3.25
CA THR A 118 3.49 0.98 -2.46
C THR A 118 4.67 1.93 -2.50
N THR A 119 5.51 1.89 -1.46
CA THR A 119 6.76 2.68 -1.40
C THR A 119 7.93 1.76 -1.04
N GLY A 120 9.07 1.90 -1.70
CA GLY A 120 10.29 1.12 -1.43
C GLY A 120 11.09 1.62 -0.23
N GLY A 121 11.05 2.93 0.04
CA GLY A 121 11.81 3.56 1.11
C GLY A 121 11.89 5.08 1.01
N PHE A 122 12.81 5.67 1.77
CA PHE A 122 13.13 7.09 1.74
C PHE A 122 14.64 7.33 1.79
N TYR A 123 15.06 8.54 1.48
CA TYR A 123 16.45 8.98 1.50
C TYR A 123 16.60 10.18 2.43
N THR A 124 17.57 10.09 3.33
CA THR A 124 18.00 11.17 4.22
C THR A 124 19.25 11.83 3.65
N GLY A 125 19.19 13.16 3.47
CA GLY A 125 20.28 13.94 2.91
C GLY A 125 21.56 13.95 3.76
N PRO A 126 22.70 14.44 3.21
CA PRO A 126 23.92 14.63 3.98
C PRO A 126 23.71 15.68 5.07
N ASN A 127 24.31 15.49 6.25
CA ASN A 127 24.12 16.37 7.45
C ASN A 127 22.67 16.45 7.95
N TYR A 128 21.88 15.42 7.64
CA TYR A 128 20.55 15.24 8.22
C TYR A 128 20.44 13.87 8.86
N CYS A 129 19.65 13.85 9.90
CA CYS A 129 19.18 12.66 10.57
C CYS A 129 17.66 12.67 10.51
N THR A 130 17.05 11.49 10.52
CA THR A 130 15.61 11.33 10.55
C THR A 130 15.17 10.60 11.79
N TRP A 131 14.08 11.07 12.35
CA TRP A 131 13.28 10.24 13.22
C TRP A 131 11.99 9.81 12.53
N GLN A 132 11.49 8.65 12.95
CA GLN A 132 10.44 7.95 12.25
C GLN A 132 9.36 7.46 13.21
N LEU A 133 8.11 7.70 12.85
CA LEU A 133 6.99 6.89 13.34
C LEU A 133 6.76 5.76 12.35
N ARG A 134 6.63 4.54 12.85
CA ARG A 134 6.33 3.34 12.09
C ARG A 134 4.89 2.90 12.36
N SER A 135 4.19 2.50 11.31
CA SER A 135 2.91 1.79 11.39
C SER A 135 2.99 0.50 10.58
N ASP A 136 2.54 -0.60 11.17
CA ASP A 136 2.42 -1.92 10.51
C ASP A 136 0.94 -2.30 10.27
N ASP A 137 0.02 -1.37 10.50
CA ASP A 137 -1.44 -1.53 10.42
C ASP A 137 -2.08 -0.44 9.53
N HIS A 138 -1.39 -0.07 8.45
CA HIS A 138 -1.84 0.89 7.44
C HIS A 138 -2.20 2.29 7.98
N GLY A 139 -1.44 2.75 8.97
CA GLY A 139 -1.55 4.10 9.54
C GLY A 139 -2.53 4.23 10.70
N VAL A 140 -3.08 3.12 11.22
CA VAL A 140 -3.98 3.13 12.38
C VAL A 140 -3.21 3.40 13.68
N THR A 141 -2.07 2.73 13.88
CA THR A 141 -1.23 2.89 15.07
C THR A 141 0.19 3.25 14.69
N TRP A 142 0.77 4.19 15.43
CA TRP A 142 2.11 4.74 15.15
C TRP A 142 3.04 4.59 16.35
N TYR A 143 4.23 4.05 16.11
CA TYR A 143 5.26 3.84 17.12
C TYR A 143 6.55 4.55 16.73
N ARG A 144 7.12 5.34 17.65
CA ARG A 144 8.46 5.93 17.45
C ARG A 144 9.49 4.82 17.33
N GLN A 145 10.30 4.86 16.28
CA GLN A 145 11.45 3.98 16.11
C GLN A 145 12.72 4.64 16.64
N TYR A 146 13.60 3.82 17.21
CA TYR A 146 14.94 4.18 17.64
C TYR A 146 15.95 3.15 17.10
N PRO A 147 17.21 3.54 16.84
CA PRO A 147 17.71 4.92 16.89
C PRO A 147 17.16 5.78 15.75
N ASP A 148 17.42 7.08 15.84
CA ASP A 148 17.25 7.97 14.68
C ASP A 148 18.26 7.54 13.59
N LEU A 149 17.88 7.71 12.32
CA LEU A 149 18.63 7.21 11.18
C LEU A 149 19.46 8.35 10.59
N GLY A 150 20.73 8.08 10.28
CA GLY A 150 21.61 9.07 9.64
C GLY A 150 21.33 9.25 8.15
N SER A 151 22.24 9.97 7.48
CA SER A 151 22.22 10.14 6.04
C SER A 151 22.26 8.79 5.31
N GLY A 152 21.52 8.69 4.20
CA GLY A 152 21.53 7.49 3.35
C GLY A 152 20.14 7.03 2.93
N VAL A 153 20.12 5.87 2.26
CA VAL A 153 18.88 5.22 1.80
C VAL A 153 18.37 4.28 2.87
N HIS A 154 17.07 4.39 3.17
CA HIS A 154 16.36 3.62 4.18
C HIS A 154 15.19 2.87 3.55
N LEU A 155 15.34 1.56 3.37
CA LEU A 155 14.32 0.70 2.76
C LEU A 155 13.30 0.22 3.79
N ILE A 156 12.04 0.11 3.38
CA ILE A 156 10.92 -0.25 4.28
C ILE A 156 10.26 -1.57 3.89
N GLY A 157 9.56 -2.22 4.82
CA GLY A 157 8.78 -3.43 4.55
C GLY A 157 7.56 -3.19 3.66
N ALA A 158 7.06 -4.25 3.01
CA ALA A 158 5.92 -4.16 2.07
C ALA A 158 4.59 -3.71 2.72
N ASN A 159 4.46 -3.88 4.04
CA ASN A 159 3.26 -3.53 4.81
C ASN A 159 3.57 -2.50 5.92
N THR A 160 4.70 -1.81 5.82
CA THR A 160 5.16 -0.88 6.87
C THR A 160 5.16 0.54 6.34
N SER A 161 4.34 1.40 6.93
CA SER A 161 4.32 2.83 6.63
C SER A 161 5.17 3.62 7.62
N TYR A 162 5.69 4.75 7.16
CA TYR A 162 6.48 5.67 7.99
C TYR A 162 6.02 7.12 7.85
N ILE A 163 6.01 7.84 8.96
CA ILE A 163 6.06 9.32 8.97
C ILE A 163 7.49 9.70 9.36
N VAL A 164 8.14 10.44 8.47
CA VAL A 164 9.56 10.78 8.57
C VAL A 164 9.70 12.28 8.85
N THR A 165 10.52 12.62 9.83
CA THR A 165 10.90 14.00 10.14
C THR A 165 12.43 14.11 10.12
N SER A 166 12.93 14.95 9.23
CA SER A 166 14.35 15.24 9.05
C SER A 166 14.76 16.46 9.87
N TYR A 167 15.92 16.39 10.51
CA TYR A 167 16.55 17.48 11.25
C TYR A 167 18.07 17.45 11.03
N SER A 168 18.73 18.58 11.21
CA SER A 168 20.18 18.66 11.02
C SER A 168 20.92 17.89 12.12
N CYS A 169 21.89 17.10 11.68
CA CYS A 169 22.95 16.51 12.49
C CYS A 169 24.29 16.77 11.78
#